data_AF-A0A0J8DUA1-F1
#
_entry.id   AF-A0A0J8DUA1-F1
#
_cell.length_a   1.000
_cell.length_b   1.000
_cell.length_c   1.000
_cell.angle_alpha   90.00
_cell.angle_beta   90.00
_cell.angle_gamma   90.00
#
_symmetry.space_group_name_H-M   'P 1'
#
loop_
_entity.id
_entity.type
_entity.pdbx_description
1 polymer ?
#
loop_
_entity_poly.entity_id
_entity_poly.type
_entity_poly.pdbx_seq_one_letter_code
_entity_poly.pdbx_strand_id
1 'polypeptide(L)'
;MRQIADFEDAENQRRALSVIPLQVLIDRGQARGTEALSPRDELIYQLLNWFKNEFFHKETSAKGHTAPSAEERRFGAGIVELHQCGTCQEITRFPRYNHSGKLIETRRGRCGEWFVLLYFACFHH
;
A
#
# COMPACT_ATOMS: atom_id res chain seq x y z
N MET A 1 9.67 -0.49 18.71
CA MET A 1 10.34 0.25 17.62
C MET A 1 11.00 -0.71 16.62
N ARG A 2 10.22 -1.59 15.96
CA ARG A 2 10.77 -2.64 15.07
C ARG A 2 10.16 -2.63 13.66
N GLN A 3 9.44 -1.54 13.31
CA GLN A 3 8.67 -1.45 12.06
C GLN A 3 9.23 -0.43 11.05
N ILE A 4 10.17 0.46 11.40
CA ILE A 4 10.62 1.53 10.49
C ILE A 4 11.77 1.09 9.57
N ALA A 5 12.72 0.29 10.09
CA ALA A 5 13.91 -0.15 9.35
C ALA A 5 13.58 -0.97 8.09
N ASP A 6 12.44 -1.66 8.05
CA ASP A 6 12.03 -2.47 6.90
C ASP A 6 11.50 -1.61 5.72
N PHE A 7 11.06 -0.38 5.98
CA PHE A 7 10.59 0.57 4.93
C PHE A 7 11.73 1.38 4.30
N GLU A 8 12.93 1.31 4.87
CA GLU A 8 14.15 1.93 4.37
C GLU A 8 14.93 1.00 3.41
N ASP A 9 14.46 -0.23 3.22
CA ASP A 9 15.08 -1.18 2.30
C ASP A 9 14.96 -0.72 0.83
N ALA A 10 16.11 -0.56 0.18
CA ALA A 10 16.23 0.00 -1.16
C ALA A 10 15.56 -0.87 -2.26
N GLU A 11 15.45 -2.18 -2.07
CA GLU A 11 14.75 -3.07 -3.00
C GLU A 11 13.23 -2.85 -2.91
N ASN A 12 12.73 -2.73 -1.68
CA ASN A 12 11.33 -2.48 -1.41
C ASN A 12 10.88 -1.10 -1.90
N GLN A 13 11.71 -0.08 -1.69
CA GLN A 13 11.47 1.27 -2.22
C GLN A 13 11.45 1.28 -3.75
N ARG A 14 12.38 0.59 -4.42
CA ARG A 14 12.41 0.51 -5.89
C ARG A 14 11.18 -0.17 -6.46
N ARG A 15 10.72 -1.25 -5.81
CA ARG A 15 9.49 -1.94 -6.18
C ARG A 15 8.26 -1.06 -5.97
N ALA A 16 8.21 -0.28 -4.89
CA ALA A 16 7.16 0.69 -4.66
C ALA A 16 7.14 1.79 -5.73
N LEU A 17 8.30 2.36 -6.08
CA LEU A 17 8.41 3.36 -7.15
C LEU A 17 7.95 2.83 -8.51
N SER A 18 8.16 1.54 -8.79
CA SER A 18 7.74 0.94 -10.07
C SER A 18 6.22 0.93 -10.31
N VAL A 19 5.41 1.09 -9.27
CA VAL A 19 3.94 1.12 -9.37
C VAL A 19 3.36 2.52 -9.26
N ILE A 20 4.14 3.51 -8.81
CA ILE A 20 3.69 4.90 -8.71
C ILE A 20 3.80 5.54 -10.09
N PRO A 21 2.71 6.09 -10.66
CA PRO A 21 2.75 6.82 -11.91
C PRO A 21 3.30 8.24 -11.68
N LEU A 22 4.54 8.33 -11.23
CA LEU A 22 5.13 9.57 -10.70
C LEU A 22 5.01 10.76 -11.66
N GLN A 23 5.29 10.55 -12.95
CA GLN A 23 5.17 11.60 -13.95
C GLN A 23 3.75 12.13 -14.06
N VAL A 24 2.74 11.25 -14.06
CA VAL A 24 1.32 11.65 -14.12
C VAL A 24 0.95 12.48 -12.89
N LEU A 25 1.46 12.12 -11.70
CA LEU A 25 1.19 12.88 -10.47
C LEU A 25 1.84 14.27 -10.51
N ILE A 26 3.06 14.37 -11.04
CA ILE A 26 3.75 15.64 -11.25
C ILE A 26 2.97 16.52 -12.24
N ASP A 27 2.56 15.97 -13.38
CA ASP A 27 1.82 16.70 -14.42
C ASP A 27 0.47 17.21 -13.88
N ARG A 28 -0.24 16.40 -13.08
CA ARG A 28 -1.48 16.80 -12.39
C ARG A 28 -1.25 17.96 -11.42
N GLY A 29 -0.16 17.91 -10.66
CA GLY A 29 0.21 18.98 -9.73
C GLY A 29 0.53 20.29 -10.46
N GLN A 30 1.30 20.21 -11.55
CA GLN A 30 1.65 21.38 -12.38
C GLN A 30 0.42 22.00 -13.05
N ALA A 31 -0.54 21.18 -13.48
CA ALA A 31 -1.78 21.64 -14.09
C ALA A 31 -2.67 22.48 -13.15
N ARG A 32 -2.45 22.43 -11.82
CA ARG A 32 -3.13 23.31 -10.85
C ARG A 32 -2.64 24.75 -10.88
N GLY A 33 -1.53 25.05 -11.55
CA GLY A 33 -1.03 26.41 -11.74
C GLY A 33 -0.82 27.15 -10.41
N THR A 34 -1.39 28.36 -10.30
CA THR A 34 -1.23 29.22 -9.11
C THR A 34 -1.95 28.71 -7.86
N GLU A 35 -2.84 27.73 -8.00
CA GLU A 35 -3.54 27.12 -6.86
C GLU A 35 -2.79 25.93 -6.26
N ALA A 36 -1.68 25.53 -6.89
CA ALA A 36 -0.84 24.44 -6.41
C ALA A 36 -0.22 24.79 -5.04
N LEU A 37 -0.04 23.77 -4.21
CA LEU A 37 0.77 23.90 -2.99
C LEU A 37 2.26 24.08 -3.36
N SER A 38 3.14 24.10 -2.35
CA SER A 38 4.57 23.96 -2.62
C SER A 38 4.83 22.70 -3.46
N PRO A 39 5.86 22.66 -4.33
CA PRO A 39 6.07 21.51 -5.22
C PRO A 39 6.11 20.15 -4.48
N ARG A 40 6.66 20.14 -3.26
CA ARG A 40 6.70 18.95 -2.40
C ARG A 40 5.31 18.57 -1.90
N ASP A 41 4.58 19.54 -1.34
CA ASP A 41 3.26 19.28 -0.75
C ASP A 41 2.22 18.94 -1.82
N GLU A 42 2.34 19.52 -3.01
CA GLU A 42 1.50 19.19 -4.15
C GLU A 42 1.72 17.73 -4.59
N LEU A 43 2.98 17.30 -4.69
CA LEU A 43 3.28 15.91 -5.01
C LEU A 43 2.73 14.95 -3.95
N ILE A 44 2.85 15.30 -2.65
CA ILE A 44 2.25 14.53 -1.55
C ILE A 44 0.73 14.43 -1.73
N TYR A 45 0.08 15.56 -2.03
CA TYR A 45 -1.36 15.62 -2.23
C TYR A 45 -1.82 14.74 -3.41
N GLN A 46 -1.15 14.85 -4.56
CA GLN A 46 -1.47 14.04 -5.74
C GLN A 46 -1.23 12.55 -5.48
N LEU A 47 -0.15 12.20 -4.79
CA LEU A 47 0.14 10.83 -4.37
C LEU A 47 -0.93 10.27 -3.44
N LEU A 48 -1.36 11.04 -2.42
CA LEU A 48 -2.43 10.67 -1.50
C LEU A 48 -3.77 10.46 -2.23
N ASN A 49 -4.09 11.37 -3.15
CA ASN A 49 -5.33 11.33 -3.91
C ASN A 49 -5.38 10.12 -4.85
N TRP A 50 -4.31 9.91 -5.63
CA TRP A 50 -4.15 8.72 -6.47
C TRP A 50 -4.18 7.44 -5.63
N PHE A 51 -3.47 7.42 -4.51
CA PHE A 51 -3.44 6.25 -3.63
C PHE A 51 -4.85 5.88 -3.17
N LYS A 52 -5.62 6.86 -2.70
CA LYS A 52 -6.95 6.65 -2.13
C LYS A 52 -8.02 6.29 -3.15
N ASN A 53 -7.93 6.82 -4.37
CA ASN A 53 -9.02 6.76 -5.35
C ASN A 53 -8.72 5.88 -6.57
N GLU A 54 -7.45 5.64 -6.89
CA GLU A 54 -7.03 4.93 -8.10
C GLU A 54 -6.21 3.67 -7.78
N PHE A 55 -5.34 3.71 -6.77
CA PHE A 55 -4.49 2.57 -6.42
C PHE A 55 -5.15 1.62 -5.40
N PHE A 56 -5.76 2.17 -4.34
CA PHE A 56 -6.35 1.39 -3.25
C PHE A 56 -7.87 1.27 -3.45
N HIS A 57 -8.34 0.06 -3.74
CA HIS A 57 -9.77 -0.21 -3.85
C HIS A 57 -10.41 -0.26 -2.45
N LYS A 58 -11.27 0.71 -2.14
CA LYS A 58 -12.00 0.80 -0.85
C LYS A 58 -13.09 -0.24 -0.67
N GLU A 59 -13.51 -0.91 -1.72
CA GLU A 59 -14.65 -1.82 -1.66
C GLU A 59 -14.23 -3.21 -1.18
N THR A 60 -13.57 -3.33 -0.02
CA THR A 60 -13.44 -4.64 0.61
C THR A 60 -14.03 -4.59 2.00
N SER A 61 -15.10 -5.36 2.21
CA SER A 61 -15.78 -5.48 3.50
C SER A 61 -15.21 -6.67 4.28
N ALA A 62 -14.94 -6.49 5.57
CA ALA A 62 -14.51 -7.59 6.42
C ALA A 62 -15.63 -8.63 6.52
N LYS A 63 -15.32 -9.89 6.19
CA LYS A 63 -16.24 -11.04 6.29
C LYS A 63 -15.97 -11.95 7.47
N GLY A 64 -14.91 -11.68 8.22
CA GLY A 64 -14.52 -12.45 9.40
C GLY A 64 -13.09 -12.93 9.28
N HIS A 65 -12.82 -14.07 9.90
CA HIS A 65 -11.48 -14.65 9.92
C HIS A 65 -11.55 -16.17 9.81
N THR A 66 -10.43 -16.77 9.45
CA THR A 66 -10.28 -18.22 9.30
C THR A 66 -8.88 -18.66 9.72
N ALA A 67 -8.71 -19.97 9.89
CA ALA A 67 -7.43 -20.56 10.22
C ALA A 67 -6.43 -20.40 9.05
N PRO A 68 -5.13 -20.21 9.37
CA PRO A 68 -4.08 -20.17 8.37
C PRO A 68 -3.86 -21.56 7.76
N SER A 69 -3.63 -21.58 6.46
CA SER A 69 -3.16 -22.75 5.70
C SER A 69 -1.79 -23.21 6.20
N ALA A 70 -1.36 -24.42 5.80
CA ALA A 70 -0.05 -24.93 6.17
C ALA A 70 1.10 -24.02 5.72
N GLU A 71 0.98 -23.43 4.54
CA GLU A 71 1.94 -22.45 4.01
C GLU A 71 1.88 -21.13 4.80
N GLU A 72 0.68 -20.57 5.02
CA GLU A 72 0.50 -19.33 5.76
C GLU A 72 1.07 -19.44 7.19
N ARG A 73 0.87 -20.61 7.82
CA ARG A 73 1.38 -20.93 9.16
C ARG A 73 2.90 -21.11 9.18
N ARG A 74 3.49 -21.68 8.12
CA ARG A 74 4.95 -21.77 7.96
C ARG A 74 5.60 -20.38 7.95
N PHE A 75 4.89 -19.37 7.46
CA PHE A 75 5.31 -17.96 7.48
C PHE A 75 4.82 -17.19 8.71
N GLY A 76 4.38 -17.90 9.76
CA GLY A 76 4.06 -17.30 11.06
C GLY A 76 2.70 -16.60 11.14
N ALA A 77 1.79 -16.81 10.18
CA ALA A 77 0.43 -16.31 10.31
C ALA A 77 -0.33 -17.10 11.38
N GLY A 78 -0.86 -16.40 12.39
CA GLY A 78 -1.73 -16.99 13.42
C GLY A 78 -3.21 -16.96 13.07
N ILE A 79 -3.63 -15.98 12.25
CA ILE A 79 -5.01 -15.75 11.85
C ILE A 79 -5.05 -15.17 10.44
N VAL A 80 -6.10 -15.50 9.68
CA VAL A 80 -6.33 -14.97 8.35
C VAL A 80 -7.62 -14.17 8.34
N GLU A 81 -7.53 -12.89 8.04
CA GLU A 81 -8.70 -12.05 7.83
C GLU A 81 -9.28 -12.32 6.45
N LEU A 82 -10.60 -12.39 6.34
CA LEU A 82 -11.31 -12.53 5.07
C LEU A 82 -11.95 -11.20 4.74
N HIS A 83 -11.68 -10.69 3.54
CA HIS A 83 -12.32 -9.49 3.04
C HIS A 83 -12.98 -9.78 1.69
N GLN A 84 -14.20 -9.32 1.50
CA GLN A 84 -14.94 -9.49 0.26
C GLN A 84 -14.97 -8.20 -0.54
N CYS A 85 -14.61 -8.30 -1.83
CA CYS A 85 -14.77 -7.20 -2.77
C CYS A 85 -16.25 -6.86 -2.97
N GLY A 86 -16.64 -5.59 -2.80
CA GLY A 86 -18.00 -5.10 -3.04
C GLY A 86 -18.39 -5.20 -4.52
N THR A 87 -17.44 -4.98 -5.43
CA THR A 87 -17.68 -4.96 -6.87
C THR A 87 -17.75 -6.35 -7.51
N CYS A 88 -16.76 -7.21 -7.26
CA CYS A 88 -16.67 -8.53 -7.88
C CYS A 88 -17.08 -9.69 -6.95
N GLN A 89 -17.43 -9.42 -5.70
CA GLN A 89 -17.85 -10.40 -4.68
C GLN A 89 -16.80 -11.46 -4.31
N GLU A 90 -15.58 -11.38 -4.86
CA GLU A 90 -14.47 -12.27 -4.53
C GLU A 90 -13.98 -12.11 -3.09
N ILE A 91 -13.69 -13.25 -2.44
CA ILE A 91 -13.17 -13.28 -1.07
C ILE A 91 -11.66 -13.40 -1.10
N THR A 92 -10.99 -12.37 -0.57
CA THR A 92 -9.54 -12.33 -0.45
C THR A 92 -9.12 -12.70 0.97
N ARG A 93 -8.15 -13.62 1.07
CA ARG A 93 -7.47 -13.99 2.31
C ARG A 93 -6.34 -12.99 2.60
N PHE A 94 -6.32 -12.47 3.83
CA PHE A 94 -5.28 -11.61 4.36
C PHE A 94 -4.67 -12.26 5.61
N PRO A 95 -3.70 -13.17 5.43
CA PRO A 95 -2.99 -13.78 6.54
C PRO A 95 -2.21 -12.70 7.29
N ARG A 96 -2.39 -12.64 8.61
CA ARG A 96 -1.63 -11.72 9.44
C ARG A 96 -0.24 -12.30 9.66
N TYR A 97 0.64 -12.07 8.69
CA TYR A 97 2.05 -12.39 8.82
C TYR A 97 2.70 -11.44 9.82
N ASN A 98 3.52 -11.99 10.71
CA ASN A 98 4.42 -11.19 11.54
C ASN A 98 5.70 -10.78 10.77
N HIS A 99 5.71 -10.87 9.43
CA HIS A 99 6.86 -10.68 8.56
C HIS A 99 6.53 -9.81 7.33
N SER A 100 7.31 -8.74 7.15
CA SER A 100 7.15 -7.65 6.18
C SER A 100 7.32 -8.07 4.71
N GLY A 101 8.21 -9.03 4.42
CA GLY A 101 8.51 -9.45 3.04
C GLY A 101 7.33 -9.99 2.24
N LYS A 102 6.29 -10.54 2.90
CA LYS A 102 5.13 -11.13 2.22
C LYS A 102 4.06 -10.11 1.80
N LEU A 103 4.04 -8.92 2.41
CA LEU A 103 3.11 -7.84 2.04
C LEU A 103 3.39 -7.30 0.62
N ILE A 104 4.67 -7.29 0.23
CA ILE A 104 5.13 -6.81 -1.07
C ILE A 104 4.91 -7.86 -2.17
N GLU A 105 5.16 -9.14 -1.88
CA GLU A 105 4.92 -10.24 -2.83
C GLU A 105 3.43 -10.38 -3.16
N THR A 106 2.56 -10.27 -2.14
CA THR A 106 1.12 -10.45 -2.33
C THR A 106 0.44 -9.21 -2.93
N ARG A 107 1.16 -8.07 -3.01
CA ARG A 107 0.59 -6.73 -3.26
C ARG A 107 -0.67 -6.47 -2.42
N ARG A 108 -0.71 -7.01 -1.21
CA ARG A 108 -1.88 -7.00 -0.33
C ARG A 108 -1.42 -6.61 1.07
N GLY A 109 -1.94 -5.49 1.55
CA GLY A 109 -1.58 -4.92 2.85
C GLY A 109 -2.62 -3.89 3.26
N ARG A 110 -2.62 -3.49 4.54
CA ARG A 110 -3.55 -2.45 5.00
C ARG A 110 -3.15 -1.09 4.40
N CYS A 111 -4.12 -0.19 4.25
CA CYS A 111 -3.89 1.14 3.67
C CYS A 111 -2.75 1.91 4.37
N GLY A 112 -2.57 1.73 5.69
CA GLY A 112 -1.50 2.36 6.45
C GLY A 112 -0.09 1.85 6.11
N GLU A 113 0.06 0.57 5.76
CA GLU A 113 1.37 -0.02 5.44
C GLU A 113 1.85 0.43 4.05
N TRP A 114 0.93 0.49 3.09
CA TRP A 114 1.19 1.06 1.78
C TRP A 114 1.47 2.56 1.82
N PHE A 115 0.71 3.31 2.63
CA PHE A 115 0.94 4.75 2.76
C PHE A 115 2.34 5.06 3.29
N VAL A 116 2.79 4.33 4.32
CA VAL A 116 4.15 4.48 4.87
C VAL A 116 5.19 4.14 3.80
N LEU A 117 5.07 3.01 3.10
CA LEU A 117 6.02 2.61 2.06
C LEU A 117 6.12 3.64 0.91
N LEU A 118 4.98 4.12 0.41
CA LEU A 118 4.95 5.09 -0.69
C LEU A 118 5.49 6.46 -0.26
N TYR A 119 5.20 6.87 0.98
CA TYR A 119 5.74 8.10 1.54
C TYR A 119 7.27 8.05 1.67
N PHE A 120 7.82 6.97 2.24
CA PHE A 120 9.27 6.80 2.33
C PHE A 120 9.93 6.73 0.95
N ALA A 121 9.33 6.00 -0.01
CA ALA A 121 9.87 5.89 -1.36
C ALA A 121 9.94 7.23 -2.11
N CYS A 122 9.01 8.16 -1.86
CA CYS A 122 8.98 9.46 -2.53
C CYS A 122 9.80 10.56 -1.82
N PHE A 123 10.07 10.42 -0.52
CA PHE A 123 10.57 11.54 0.30
C PHE A 123 11.76 11.23 1.21
N HIS A 124 12.21 9.98 1.27
CA HIS A 124 13.46 9.57 1.92
C HIS A 124 14.38 8.93 0.87
N HIS A 125 15.13 9.78 0.17
CA HIS A 125 16.35 9.43 -0.54
C HIS A 125 17.56 9.91 0.26
#